data_AF-A0A107FHT0-F1
#
_entry.id   AF-A0A107FHT0-F1
#
_cell.length_a   1.000
_cell.length_b   1.000
_cell.length_c   1.000
_cell.angle_alpha   90.00
_cell.angle_beta   90.00
_cell.angle_gamma   90.00
#
_symmetry.space_group_name_H-M   'P 1'
#
loop_
_entity.id
_entity.type
_entity.pdbx_description
1 polymer ?
#
loop_
_entity_poly.entity_id
_entity_poly.type
_entity_poly.pdbx_seq_one_letter_code
_entity_poly.pdbx_strand_id
1 'polypeptide(L)'
;MRSSTALKSAALAASLSLGGCASAPSLVVFGAAFPDWLFCIVFGVLGTVIVHVVLGKRGKRALLAPLAISYPALCALLAMAFWLFFFPH
;
A
#
# COMPACT_ATOMS: atom_id res chain seq x y z
N MET A 1 6.04 28.13 -10.00
CA MET A 1 5.44 26.78 -10.04
C MET A 1 6.42 25.66 -10.50
N ARG A 2 7.74 25.90 -10.64
CA ARG A 2 8.71 24.92 -11.20
C ARG A 2 9.51 24.10 -10.17
N SER A 3 9.26 24.30 -8.87
CA SER A 3 10.08 23.73 -7.78
C SER A 3 9.55 22.38 -7.23
N SER A 4 8.23 22.17 -7.20
CA SER A 4 7.66 20.94 -6.60
C SER A 4 7.94 19.66 -7.39
N THR A 5 8.11 19.73 -8.71
CA THR A 5 8.41 18.56 -9.54
C THR A 5 9.87 18.12 -9.44
N ALA A 6 10.80 19.07 -9.36
CA ALA A 6 12.24 18.80 -9.16
C ALA A 6 12.53 18.20 -7.77
N LEU A 7 11.85 18.71 -6.72
CA LEU A 7 12.01 18.17 -5.36
C LEU A 7 11.46 16.74 -5.24
N LYS A 8 10.32 16.44 -5.90
CA LYS A 8 9.76 15.08 -5.94
C LYS A 8 10.67 14.08 -6.64
N SER A 9 11.30 14.51 -7.75
CA SER A 9 12.21 13.66 -8.51
C SER A 9 13.54 13.43 -7.79
N ALA A 10 14.08 14.45 -7.12
CA ALA A 10 15.23 14.29 -6.23
C ALA A 10 14.94 13.36 -5.04
N ALA A 11 13.76 13.47 -4.42
CA ALA A 11 13.34 12.57 -3.35
C ALA A 11 13.19 11.12 -3.82
N LEU A 12 12.64 10.90 -5.04
CA LEU A 12 12.57 9.58 -5.64
C LEU A 12 13.97 9.01 -5.88
N ALA A 13 14.86 9.78 -6.52
CA ALA A 13 16.23 9.33 -6.78
C ALA A 13 17.01 9.00 -5.49
N ALA A 14 16.85 9.80 -4.44
CA ALA A 14 17.46 9.56 -3.14
C ALA A 14 16.89 8.31 -2.43
N SER A 15 15.60 8.01 -2.61
CA SER A 15 15.00 6.79 -2.03
C SER A 15 15.40 5.53 -2.79
N LEU A 16 15.70 5.61 -4.09
CA LEU A 16 16.28 4.49 -4.85
C LEU A 16 17.72 4.15 -4.42
N SER A 17 18.46 5.09 -3.83
CA SER A 17 19.85 4.88 -3.38
C SER A 17 19.99 4.44 -1.91
N LEU A 18 18.89 4.38 -1.16
CA LEU A 18 18.86 3.73 0.16
C LEU A 18 18.77 2.20 -0.01
N GLY A 19 19.89 1.57 -0.37
CA GLY A 19 20.04 0.12 -0.22
C GLY A 19 20.17 -0.24 1.27
N GLY A 20 19.45 -1.27 1.74
CA GLY A 20 19.62 -1.78 3.10
C GLY A 20 21.01 -2.38 3.30
N CYS A 21 21.69 -2.05 4.41
CA CYS A 21 23.05 -2.56 4.71
C CYS A 21 23.09 -4.09 4.99
N ALA A 22 21.94 -4.75 5.13
CA ALA A 22 21.81 -6.18 5.36
C ALA A 22 20.49 -6.71 4.77
N SER A 23 20.44 -8.00 4.44
CA SER A 23 19.20 -8.67 4.03
C SER A 23 18.16 -8.55 5.13
N ALA A 24 16.95 -8.12 4.78
CA ALA A 24 15.85 -8.03 5.73
C ALA A 24 15.55 -9.44 6.30
N PRO A 25 15.41 -9.59 7.63
CA PRO A 25 15.04 -10.87 8.22
C PRO A 25 13.67 -11.33 7.69
N SER A 26 13.54 -12.62 7.37
CA SER A 26 12.31 -13.21 6.84
C SER A 26 11.25 -13.33 7.94
N LEU A 27 10.50 -12.26 8.16
CA LEU A 27 9.28 -12.28 8.96
C LEU A 27 8.12 -12.79 8.11
N VAL A 28 7.52 -13.89 8.53
CA VAL A 28 6.33 -14.46 7.88
C VAL A 28 5.10 -13.86 8.55
N VAL A 29 4.32 -13.10 7.78
CA VAL A 29 3.08 -12.45 8.26
C VAL A 29 1.91 -13.08 7.53
N PHE A 30 1.05 -13.81 8.25
CA PHE A 30 -0.08 -14.54 7.66
C PHE A 30 0.30 -15.45 6.47
N GLY A 31 1.49 -16.03 6.49
CA GLY A 31 2.02 -16.88 5.41
C GLY A 31 2.82 -16.13 4.34
N ALA A 32 2.74 -14.80 4.29
CA ALA A 32 3.51 -13.98 3.39
C ALA A 32 4.90 -13.67 3.98
N ALA A 33 5.95 -14.26 3.40
CA ALA A 33 7.34 -13.94 3.77
C ALA A 33 7.78 -12.63 3.09
N PHE A 34 8.90 -12.06 3.54
CA PHE A 34 9.52 -10.96 2.80
C PHE A 34 9.97 -11.44 1.41
N PRO A 35 9.69 -10.71 0.30
CA PRO A 35 9.09 -9.37 0.19
C PRO A 35 7.56 -9.35 -0.08
N ASP A 36 6.89 -10.49 -0.11
CA ASP A 36 5.49 -10.65 -0.55
C ASP A 36 4.53 -9.76 0.25
N TRP A 37 4.61 -9.77 1.58
CA TRP A 37 3.73 -8.96 2.43
C TRP A 37 3.89 -7.45 2.18
N LEU A 38 5.09 -7.01 1.80
CA LEU A 38 5.37 -5.61 1.47
C LEU A 38 4.64 -5.22 0.18
N PHE A 39 4.74 -6.06 -0.86
CA PHE A 39 3.97 -5.84 -2.09
C PHE A 39 2.46 -5.87 -1.82
N CYS A 40 1.98 -6.83 -1.03
CA CYS A 40 0.57 -6.96 -0.69
C CYS A 40 0.01 -5.71 0.01
N ILE A 41 0.74 -5.16 0.99
CA ILE A 41 0.32 -3.91 1.66
C ILE A 41 0.30 -2.75 0.67
N VAL A 42 1.30 -2.61 -0.20
CA VAL A 42 1.32 -1.52 -1.21
C VAL A 42 0.09 -1.59 -2.10
N PHE A 43 -0.27 -2.77 -2.61
CA PHE A 43 -1.49 -2.97 -3.40
C PHE A 43 -2.77 -2.75 -2.58
N GLY A 44 -2.80 -3.21 -1.33
CA GLY A 44 -3.93 -2.98 -0.43
C GLY A 44 -4.19 -1.50 -0.16
N VAL A 45 -3.13 -0.72 0.09
CA VAL A 45 -3.22 0.74 0.28
C VAL A 45 -3.67 1.42 -1.01
N LEU A 46 -3.08 1.08 -2.15
CA LEU A 46 -3.44 1.69 -3.43
C LEU A 46 -4.91 1.43 -3.78
N GLY A 47 -5.38 0.19 -3.60
CA GLY A 47 -6.79 -0.15 -3.79
C GLY A 47 -7.72 0.57 -2.82
N THR A 48 -7.31 0.72 -1.55
CA THR A 48 -8.08 1.49 -0.56
C THR A 48 -8.19 2.97 -0.96
N VAL A 49 -7.11 3.58 -1.47
CA VAL A 49 -7.12 4.94 -1.99
C VAL A 49 -8.06 5.07 -3.19
N ILE A 50 -8.03 4.11 -4.13
CA ILE A 50 -8.94 4.10 -5.27
C ILE A 50 -10.40 4.05 -4.80
N VAL A 51 -10.74 3.15 -3.87
CA VAL A 51 -12.08 3.05 -3.28
C VAL A 51 -12.47 4.37 -2.61
N HIS A 52 -11.60 4.96 -1.79
CA HIS A 52 -11.83 6.25 -1.15
C HIS A 52 -12.17 7.34 -2.18
N VAL A 53 -11.37 7.47 -3.24
CA VAL A 53 -11.55 8.50 -4.27
C VAL A 53 -12.84 8.27 -5.05
N VAL A 54 -13.15 7.02 -5.42
CA VAL A 54 -14.37 6.68 -6.16
C VAL A 54 -15.62 6.95 -5.32
N LEU A 55 -15.66 6.54 -4.06
CA LEU A 55 -16.77 6.83 -3.16
C LEU A 55 -16.88 8.33 -2.87
N GLY A 56 -15.74 9.03 -2.77
CA GLY A 56 -15.65 10.48 -2.69
C GLY A 56 -16.36 11.19 -3.83
N LYS A 57 -16.03 10.82 -5.06
CA LYS A 57 -16.64 11.39 -6.28
C LYS A 57 -18.15 11.11 -6.37
N ARG A 58 -18.63 10.04 -5.74
CA ARG A 58 -20.06 9.66 -5.72
C ARG A 58 -20.83 10.24 -4.53
N GLY A 59 -20.20 11.03 -3.66
CA GLY A 59 -20.83 11.54 -2.44
C GLY A 59 -21.11 10.48 -1.37
N LYS A 60 -20.51 9.28 -1.48
CA LYS A 60 -20.77 8.12 -0.61
C LYS A 60 -19.69 7.89 0.45
N ARG A 61 -18.95 8.93 0.85
CA ARG A 61 -17.87 8.79 1.87
C ARG A 61 -18.38 8.31 3.22
N ALA A 62 -19.64 8.57 3.55
CA ALA A 62 -20.27 8.10 4.79
C ALA A 62 -20.24 6.57 4.93
N LEU A 63 -20.21 5.81 3.82
CA LEU A 63 -20.08 4.35 3.84
C LEU A 63 -18.74 3.87 4.41
N LEU A 64 -17.74 4.75 4.47
CA LEU A 64 -16.42 4.43 5.02
C LEU A 64 -16.33 4.79 6.51
N ALA A 65 -17.39 5.33 7.13
CA ALA A 65 -17.36 5.61 8.57
C ALA A 65 -17.62 4.32 9.38
N PRO A 66 -16.88 4.06 10.47
CA PRO A 66 -15.74 4.83 10.98
C PRO A 66 -14.44 4.54 10.20
N LEU A 67 -13.74 5.61 9.78
CA LEU A 67 -12.53 5.52 8.93
C LEU A 67 -11.40 4.71 9.59
N ALA A 68 -11.27 4.81 10.90
CA ALA A 68 -10.26 4.10 11.68
C ALA A 68 -10.40 2.56 11.58
N ILE A 69 -11.58 2.05 11.26
CA ILE A 69 -11.84 0.61 11.09
C ILE A 69 -11.89 0.26 9.60
N SER A 70 -12.65 1.03 8.82
CA SER A 70 -12.91 0.69 7.42
C SER A 70 -11.65 0.71 6.56
N TYR A 71 -10.73 1.67 6.75
CA TYR A 71 -9.53 1.77 5.93
C TYR A 71 -8.55 0.62 6.17
N PRO A 72 -8.16 0.30 7.42
CA PRO A 72 -7.31 -0.87 7.65
C PRO A 72 -8.01 -2.17 7.26
N ALA A 73 -9.32 -2.31 7.46
CA ALA A 73 -10.06 -3.49 7.02
C ALA A 73 -10.06 -3.66 5.49
N LEU A 74 -10.31 -2.58 4.73
CA LEU A 74 -10.25 -2.61 3.26
C LEU A 74 -8.84 -2.91 2.77
N CYS A 75 -7.83 -2.27 3.38
CA CYS A 75 -6.44 -2.47 3.03
C CYS A 75 -6.03 -3.93 3.28
N ALA A 76 -6.37 -4.48 4.45
CA ALA A 76 -6.10 -5.87 4.80
C ALA A 76 -6.81 -6.84 3.84
N LEU A 77 -8.09 -6.63 3.56
CA LEU A 77 -8.86 -7.46 2.65
C LEU A 77 -8.25 -7.49 1.23
N LEU A 78 -7.89 -6.32 0.71
CA LEU A 78 -7.27 -6.19 -0.61
C LEU A 78 -5.86 -6.77 -0.65
N ALA A 79 -5.07 -6.56 0.40
CA ALA A 79 -3.73 -7.14 0.53
C ALA A 79 -3.78 -8.67 0.56
N MET A 80 -4.70 -9.25 1.34
CA MET A 80 -4.87 -10.70 1.42
C MET A 80 -5.41 -11.29 0.13
N ALA A 81 -6.37 -10.63 -0.53
CA ALA A 81 -6.84 -11.04 -1.84
C ALA A 81 -5.69 -11.06 -2.85
N PHE A 82 -4.88 -9.99 -2.89
CA PHE A 82 -3.69 -9.93 -3.74
C PHE A 82 -2.71 -11.07 -3.43
N TRP A 83 -2.44 -11.32 -2.14
CA TRP A 83 -1.55 -12.42 -1.76
C TRP A 83 -2.04 -13.77 -2.26
N LEU A 84 -3.33 -14.09 -2.06
CA LEU A 84 -3.93 -15.36 -2.50
C LEU A 84 -3.92 -15.54 -4.02
N PHE A 85 -4.00 -14.48 -4.81
CA PHE A 85 -3.97 -14.57 -6.27
C PHE A 85 -2.55 -14.72 -6.83
N PHE A 86 -1.53 -14.17 -6.17
CA PHE A 86 -0.19 -14.05 -6.74
C PHE A 86 0.90 -14.88 -6.04
N PHE A 87 0.73 -15.23 -4.76
CA PHE A 87 1.75 -15.89 -3.93
C PHE A 87 1.31 -17.17 -3.15
N PRO A 88 0.26 -17.93 -3.53
CA PRO A 88 -0.19 -19.08 -2.73
C PRO A 88 0.70 -20.34 -2.81
N HIS A 89 1.88 -20.27 -3.44
CA HIS A 89 2.79 -21.38 -3.74
C HIS A 89 4.22 -21.01 -3.39
#